data_AF-A0AA88W824-F1
#
_entry.id   AF-A0AA88W824-F1
#
_cell.length_a   1.000
_cell.length_b   1.000
_cell.length_c   1.000
_cell.angle_alpha   90.00
_cell.angle_beta   90.00
_cell.angle_gamma   90.00
#
_symmetry.space_group_name_H-M   'P 1'
#
loop_
_entity.id
_entity.type
_entity.pdbx_description
1 polymer ?
#
loop_
_entity_poly.entity_id
_entity_poly.type
_entity_poly.pdbx_seq_one_letter_code
_entity_poly.pdbx_strand_id
1 'polypeptide(L)'
;MVLTYRSCYQGEGLVRLLKLLEREIETVRIFNTNLPHKIWLKQHFSVGVNDVTRVLERMPPVAAAAAATGSFSRLDVSNRDSTGNAGPTLQLQAILLASDCNPRWLAKHLPSLASSRKVPVIYVKDKGGSLRLGELLKLKTAIAIGVK
;
A
#
# COMPACT_ATOMS: atom_id res chain seq x y z
N MET A 1 -14.05 -4.20 19.89
CA MET A 1 -13.78 -5.31 18.93
C MET A 1 -13.30 -4.71 17.62
N VAL A 2 -12.00 -4.75 17.33
CA VAL A 2 -11.48 -4.36 16.00
C VAL A 2 -11.59 -5.59 15.11
N LEU A 3 -12.56 -5.61 14.20
CA LEU A 3 -12.68 -6.63 13.17
C LEU A 3 -11.52 -6.46 12.19
N THR A 4 -10.36 -7.07 12.47
CA THR A 4 -9.33 -7.24 11.45
C THR A 4 -9.82 -8.29 10.48
N TYR A 5 -10.43 -7.87 9.36
CA TYR A 5 -10.66 -8.74 8.21
C TYR A 5 -9.30 -9.12 7.63
N ARG A 6 -8.65 -10.15 8.22
CA ARG A 6 -7.38 -10.68 7.75
C ARG A 6 -7.65 -11.60 6.57
N SER A 7 -7.81 -11.01 5.39
CA SER A 7 -7.80 -11.78 4.15
C SER A 7 -6.43 -12.44 3.99
N CYS A 8 -6.42 -13.77 3.98
CA CYS A 8 -5.21 -14.55 3.79
C CYS A 8 -5.36 -15.35 2.50
N TYR A 9 -4.41 -15.20 1.59
CA TYR A 9 -4.39 -15.93 0.32
C TYR A 9 -3.21 -16.91 0.30
N GLN A 10 -3.49 -18.12 -0.16
CA GLN A 10 -2.54 -19.22 -0.31
C GLN A 10 -2.93 -20.12 -1.49
N GLY A 11 -1.97 -20.88 -2.03
CA GLY A 11 -2.19 -21.83 -3.12
C GLY A 11 -2.90 -21.23 -4.33
N GLU A 12 -3.84 -21.97 -4.91
CA GLU A 12 -4.62 -21.58 -6.09
C GLU A 12 -5.34 -20.23 -5.97
N GLY A 13 -5.86 -19.90 -4.78
CA GLY A 13 -6.54 -18.62 -4.56
C GLY A 13 -5.60 -17.43 -4.70
N LEU A 14 -4.36 -17.58 -4.23
CA LEU A 14 -3.31 -16.58 -4.40
C LEU A 14 -2.84 -16.50 -5.87
N VAL A 15 -2.71 -17.64 -6.56
CA VAL A 15 -2.38 -17.66 -7.99
C VAL A 15 -3.40 -16.88 -8.81
N ARG A 16 -4.70 -17.10 -8.57
CA ARG A 16 -5.76 -16.34 -9.24
C ARG A 16 -5.68 -14.85 -8.93
N LEU A 17 -5.50 -14.47 -7.66
CA LEU A 17 -5.38 -13.07 -7.26
C LEU A 17 -4.19 -12.37 -7.94
N LEU A 18 -3.01 -12.99 -7.91
CA LEU A 18 -1.82 -12.38 -8.52
C LEU A 18 -1.95 -12.24 -10.03
N LYS A 19 -2.55 -13.21 -10.73
CA LYS A 19 -2.83 -13.10 -12.18
C LYS A 19 -3.80 -11.96 -12.51
N LEU A 20 -4.82 -11.74 -11.67
CA LEU A 20 -5.75 -10.62 -11.85
C LEU A 20 -5.02 -9.28 -11.66
N LEU A 21 -4.23 -9.15 -10.60
CA LEU A 21 -3.42 -7.94 -10.34
C LEU A 21 -2.41 -7.69 -11.45
N GLU A 22 -1.71 -8.71 -11.93
CA GLU A 22 -0.74 -8.61 -13.01
C GLU A 22 -1.41 -8.10 -14.30
N ARG A 23 -2.58 -8.65 -14.64
CA ARG A 23 -3.36 -8.18 -15.79
C ARG A 23 -3.80 -6.73 -15.64
N GLU A 24 -4.24 -6.34 -14.46
CA GLU A 24 -4.66 -4.96 -14.18
C GLU A 24 -3.47 -3.98 -14.28
N ILE A 25 -2.32 -4.35 -13.72
CA ILE A 25 -1.07 -3.59 -13.82
C ILE A 25 -0.67 -3.40 -15.29
N GLU A 26 -0.66 -4.48 -16.07
CA GLU A 26 -0.27 -4.39 -17.49
C GLU A 26 -1.28 -3.57 -18.30
N THR A 27 -2.58 -3.67 -17.98
CA THR A 27 -3.63 -2.85 -18.60
C THR A 27 -3.36 -1.36 -18.36
N VAL A 28 -3.20 -0.94 -17.10
CA VAL A 28 -2.94 0.47 -16.74
C VAL A 28 -1.63 0.95 -17.37
N ARG A 29 -0.63 0.07 -17.46
CA ARG A 29 0.68 0.39 -18.03
C ARG A 29 0.66 0.61 -19.54
N ILE A 30 -0.15 -0.15 -20.29
CA ILE A 30 -0.34 0.06 -21.73
C ILE A 30 -0.97 1.43 -22.00
N PHE A 31 -1.86 1.89 -21.13
CA PHE A 31 -2.46 3.23 -21.24
C PHE A 31 -1.50 4.37 -20.85
N ASN A 32 -0.38 4.08 -20.18
CA ASN A 32 0.54 5.07 -19.64
C ASN A 32 2.01 4.71 -19.90
N THR A 33 2.38 4.59 -21.18
CA THR A 33 3.73 4.20 -21.64
C THR A 33 4.78 5.30 -21.50
N ASN A 34 4.38 6.52 -21.12
CA ASN A 34 5.23 7.71 -21.14
C ASN A 34 6.26 7.76 -20.00
N LEU A 35 6.15 6.89 -18.99
CA LEU A 35 7.03 6.86 -17.83
C LEU A 35 7.90 5.60 -17.80
N PRO A 36 9.20 5.73 -17.47
CA PRO A 36 10.06 4.59 -17.15
C PRO A 36 9.44 3.71 -16.06
N HIS A 37 9.56 2.39 -16.19
CA HIS A 37 8.94 1.40 -15.29
C HIS A 37 9.15 1.72 -13.80
N LYS A 38 10.36 2.12 -13.42
CA LYS A 38 10.71 2.43 -12.02
C LYS A 38 9.99 3.66 -11.47
N ILE A 39 9.72 4.67 -12.32
CA ILE A 39 9.02 5.89 -11.92
C ILE A 39 7.53 5.60 -11.76
N TRP A 40 6.94 4.93 -12.74
CA TRP A 40 5.54 4.48 -12.69
C TRP A 40 5.28 3.59 -11.46
N LEU A 41 6.17 2.63 -11.20
CA LEU A 41 6.05 1.74 -10.05
C LEU A 41 6.02 2.51 -8.72
N LYS A 42 6.87 3.53 -8.57
CA LYS A 42 6.90 4.37 -7.37
C LYS A 42 5.65 5.23 -7.21
N GLN A 43 4.95 5.57 -8.30
CA GLN A 43 3.71 6.35 -8.23
C GLN A 43 2.55 5.51 -7.74
N HIS A 44 2.46 4.23 -8.15
CA HIS A 44 1.34 3.34 -7.82
C HIS A 44 1.60 2.39 -6.65
N PHE A 45 2.86 2.11 -6.33
CA PHE A 45 3.24 1.15 -5.31
C PHE A 45 4.26 1.70 -4.31
N SER A 46 4.20 1.16 -3.10
CA SER A 46 5.24 1.28 -2.07
C SER A 46 5.83 -0.11 -1.85
N VAL A 47 7.12 -0.31 -2.09
CA VAL A 47 7.73 -1.64 -2.05
C VAL A 47 8.71 -1.76 -0.89
N GLY A 48 8.54 -2.80 -0.09
CA GLY A 48 9.33 -3.05 1.10
C GLY A 48 8.74 -2.41 2.36
N VAL A 49 9.15 -2.94 3.51
CA VAL A 49 8.62 -2.53 4.81
C VAL A 49 8.86 -1.04 5.08
N ASN A 50 10.04 -0.53 4.73
CA ASN A 50 10.41 0.87 4.97
C ASN A 50 9.50 1.86 4.22
N ASP A 51 9.28 1.63 2.93
CA ASP A 51 8.45 2.51 2.10
C ASP A 51 6.99 2.47 2.54
N VAL A 52 6.45 1.27 2.81
CA VAL A 52 5.10 1.11 3.34
C VAL A 52 4.95 1.81 4.69
N THR A 53 5.93 1.68 5.59
CA THR A 53 5.93 2.35 6.90
C THR A 53 5.95 3.87 6.74
N ARG A 54 6.85 4.41 5.89
CA ARG A 54 6.92 5.84 5.57
C ARG A 54 5.59 6.41 5.14
N VAL A 55 4.84 5.67 4.31
CA VAL A 55 3.55 6.15 3.80
C VAL A 55 2.50 6.10 4.90
N LEU A 56 2.39 4.98 5.63
CA LEU A 56 1.42 4.85 6.73
C LEU A 56 1.61 5.90 7.84
N GLU A 57 2.86 6.22 8.18
CA GLU A 57 3.18 7.26 9.17
C GLU A 57 2.73 8.65 8.73
N ARG A 58 2.86 8.95 7.43
CA ARG A 58 2.43 10.23 6.82
C ARG A 58 0.93 10.33 6.60
N MET A 59 0.21 9.20 6.55
CA MET A 59 -1.26 9.23 6.50
C MET A 59 -1.79 9.78 7.84
N PRO A 60 -2.84 10.62 7.84
CA PRO A 60 -3.45 11.08 9.08
C PRO A 60 -4.06 9.91 9.87
N PRO A 61 -3.92 9.89 11.21
CA PRO A 61 -4.65 8.93 12.03
C PRO A 61 -6.15 9.04 11.80
N VAL A 62 -6.86 7.91 11.86
CA VAL A 62 -8.32 7.88 11.71
C VAL A 62 -9.03 8.81 12.70
N ALA A 63 -8.49 8.94 13.93
CA ALA A 63 -8.99 9.87 14.94
C ALA A 63 -8.80 11.35 14.54
N ALA A 64 -7.70 11.68 13.86
CA ALA A 64 -7.42 13.04 13.39
C ALA A 64 -8.19 13.37 12.09
N ALA A 65 -8.43 12.38 11.23
CA ALA A 65 -9.25 12.54 10.03
C ALA A 65 -10.70 12.90 10.38
N ALA A 66 -11.27 12.28 11.42
CA ALA A 66 -12.61 12.63 11.91
C ALA A 66 -12.69 14.07 12.46
N ALA A 67 -11.63 14.55 13.12
CA ALA A 67 -11.55 15.94 13.58
C ALA A 67 -11.41 16.94 12.41
N ALA A 68 -10.69 16.58 11.35
CA ALA A 68 -10.58 17.38 10.13
C ALA A 68 -11.89 17.43 9.30
N THR A 69 -12.81 16.48 9.54
CA THR A 69 -14.10 16.39 8.84
C THR A 69 -15.15 17.40 9.39
N GLY A 70 -14.79 18.18 10.42
CA GLY A 70 -15.60 19.30 10.92
C GLY A 70 -15.54 20.59 10.10
N SER A 71 -14.79 20.62 8.99
CA SER A 71 -14.76 21.76 8.06
C SER A 71 -14.88 21.28 6.63
N PHE A 72 -16.12 20.97 6.21
CA PHE A 72 -16.47 20.98 4.80
C PHE A 72 -16.92 22.39 4.41
N SER A 73 -16.00 23.19 3.89
CA SER A 73 -16.36 24.21 2.90
C SER A 73 -15.51 23.97 1.66
N ARG A 74 -16.17 23.43 0.63
CA ARG A 74 -15.69 23.49 -0.75
C ARG A 74 -15.67 24.96 -1.18
N LEU A 75 -14.62 25.33 -1.91
CA LEU A 75 -14.32 26.66 -2.48
C LEU A 75 -13.82 27.69 -1.45
N ASP A 76 -12.50 27.90 -1.41
CA ASP A 76 -11.99 29.26 -1.50
C ASP A 76 -10.55 29.31 -2.03
N VAL A 77 -10.36 30.17 -3.04
CA VAL A 77 -9.06 30.68 -3.47
C VAL A 77 -8.78 31.86 -2.56
N SER A 78 -7.84 31.74 -1.61
CA SER A 78 -6.95 32.84 -1.17
C SER A 78 -6.11 32.46 0.05
N ASN A 79 -4.79 32.47 -0.17
CA ASN A 79 -3.74 33.02 0.68
C ASN A 79 -3.88 32.88 2.22
N ARG A 80 -3.31 31.81 2.80
CA ARG A 80 -2.71 31.83 4.14
C ARG A 80 -1.48 30.93 4.21
N ASP A 81 -0.35 31.57 4.45
CA ASP A 81 0.91 30.95 4.87
C ASP A 81 0.71 30.14 6.15
N SER A 82 0.93 28.83 6.04
CA SER A 82 1.31 27.96 7.14
C SER A 82 2.08 26.79 6.52
N THR A 83 3.39 26.81 6.73
CA THR A 83 4.40 25.90 6.17
C THR A 83 4.07 24.44 6.43
N GLY A 84 3.46 23.80 5.43
CA GLY A 84 3.25 22.36 5.39
C GLY A 84 2.83 21.98 3.98
N ASN A 85 3.81 21.76 3.12
CA ASN A 85 3.63 21.29 1.73
C ASN A 85 2.55 20.19 1.70
N ALA A 86 1.35 20.52 1.24
CA ALA A 86 0.31 19.56 0.92
C ALA A 86 0.71 18.88 -0.39
N GLY A 87 1.74 18.02 -0.29
CA GLY A 87 2.10 17.10 -1.35
C GLY A 87 0.92 16.16 -1.65
N PRO A 88 0.94 15.47 -2.80
CA PRO A 88 -0.10 14.53 -3.17
C PRO A 88 -0.39 13.59 -2.00
N THR A 89 -1.66 13.43 -1.65
CA THR A 89 -2.12 12.57 -0.56
C THR A 89 -1.77 11.13 -0.89
N LEU A 90 -0.58 10.68 -0.46
CA LEU A 90 -0.12 9.30 -0.63
C LEU A 90 -0.87 8.43 0.39
N GLN A 91 -2.04 7.96 0.00
CA GLN A 91 -2.85 7.03 0.77
C GLN A 91 -2.59 5.62 0.28
N LEU A 92 -2.41 4.66 1.20
CA LEU A 92 -2.44 3.25 0.85
C LEU A 92 -3.88 2.75 0.87
N GLN A 93 -4.28 2.07 -0.20
CA GLN A 93 -5.57 1.39 -0.32
C GLN A 93 -5.53 -0.01 0.29
N ALA A 94 -4.41 -0.71 0.14
CA ALA A 94 -4.19 -2.05 0.70
C ALA A 94 -2.70 -2.36 0.83
N ILE A 95 -2.37 -3.34 1.67
CA ILE A 95 -1.01 -3.85 1.83
C ILE A 95 -1.01 -5.35 1.60
N LEU A 96 -0.23 -5.82 0.62
CA LEU A 96 0.13 -7.22 0.47
C LEU A 96 1.37 -7.51 1.32
N LEU A 97 1.30 -8.49 2.22
CA LEU A 97 2.39 -8.82 3.14
C LEU A 97 2.77 -10.30 3.03
N ALA A 98 4.03 -10.55 2.70
CA ALA A 98 4.59 -11.90 2.62
C ALA A 98 4.80 -12.49 4.02
N SER A 99 4.31 -13.72 4.22
CA SER A 99 4.41 -14.41 5.53
C SER A 99 5.73 -15.17 5.71
N ASP A 100 6.51 -15.33 4.64
CA ASP A 100 7.83 -15.97 4.60
C ASP A 100 8.98 -14.99 4.92
N CYS A 101 8.67 -13.78 5.42
CA CYS A 101 9.66 -12.81 5.87
C CYS A 101 10.55 -13.38 6.98
N ASN A 102 11.88 -13.30 6.79
CA ASN A 102 12.88 -13.69 7.77
C ASN A 102 14.00 -12.61 7.83
N PRO A 103 14.25 -11.98 8.98
CA PRO A 103 13.61 -12.20 10.27
C PRO A 103 12.21 -11.60 10.38
N ARG A 104 11.29 -12.33 11.02
CA ARG A 104 9.85 -11.98 11.13
C ARG A 104 9.59 -10.63 11.80
N TRP A 105 10.53 -10.12 12.61
CA TRP A 105 10.35 -8.86 13.33
C TRP A 105 10.32 -7.65 12.39
N LEU A 106 10.91 -7.74 11.20
CA LEU A 106 10.97 -6.63 10.24
C LEU A 106 9.61 -6.08 9.85
N ALA A 107 8.58 -6.93 9.78
CA ALA A 107 7.24 -6.54 9.37
C ALA A 107 6.20 -6.63 10.51
N LYS A 108 6.63 -6.88 11.74
CA LYS A 108 5.73 -7.14 12.88
C LYS A 108 4.86 -5.92 13.24
N HIS A 109 5.36 -4.71 13.03
CA HIS A 109 4.64 -3.47 13.32
C HIS A 109 3.61 -3.09 12.25
N LEU A 110 3.80 -3.55 11.00
CA LEU A 110 2.96 -3.15 9.86
C LEU A 110 1.45 -3.39 10.09
N PRO A 111 0.99 -4.55 10.61
CA PRO A 111 -0.43 -4.78 10.83
C PRO A 111 -1.07 -3.80 11.82
N SER A 112 -0.35 -3.47 12.90
CA SER A 112 -0.83 -2.51 13.90
C SER A 112 -0.91 -1.11 13.31
N LEU A 113 0.13 -0.70 12.58
CA LEU A 113 0.20 0.61 11.95
C LEU A 113 -0.88 0.78 10.88
N ALA A 114 -1.09 -0.24 10.04
CA ALA A 114 -2.14 -0.25 9.02
C ALA A 114 -3.55 -0.20 9.63
N SER A 115 -3.79 -0.92 10.73
CA SER A 115 -5.06 -0.90 11.46
C SER A 115 -5.39 0.49 12.01
N SER A 116 -4.39 1.23 12.50
CA SER A 116 -4.57 2.62 12.97
C SER A 116 -5.03 3.57 11.85
N ARG A 117 -4.71 3.23 10.60
CA ARG A 117 -5.04 3.99 9.39
C ARG A 117 -6.21 3.42 8.59
N LYS A 118 -6.89 2.37 9.10
CA LYS A 118 -7.93 1.62 8.38
C LYS A 118 -7.48 1.06 7.02
N VAL A 119 -6.20 0.74 6.87
CA VAL A 119 -5.66 0.12 5.65
C VAL A 119 -5.72 -1.41 5.79
N PRO A 120 -6.40 -2.14 4.89
CA PRO A 120 -6.46 -3.59 4.94
C PRO A 120 -5.09 -4.22 4.65
N VAL A 121 -4.74 -5.25 5.43
CA VAL A 121 -3.54 -6.06 5.23
C VAL A 121 -3.93 -7.45 4.76
N ILE A 122 -3.43 -7.82 3.59
CA ILE A 122 -3.66 -9.09 2.93
C ILE A 122 -2.38 -9.93 3.08
N TYR A 123 -2.49 -11.06 3.76
CA TYR A 123 -1.36 -11.95 3.99
C TYR A 123 -1.19 -12.94 2.83
N VAL A 124 0.04 -13.05 2.36
CA VAL A 124 0.47 -14.03 1.35
C VAL A 124 1.15 -15.17 2.10
N LYS A 125 0.45 -16.30 2.27
CA LYS A 125 0.91 -17.50 3.00
C LYS A 125 1.23 -18.63 2.04
N ASP A 126 2.20 -18.40 1.16
CA ASP A 126 2.65 -19.40 0.20
C ASP A 126 4.15 -19.67 0.36
N LYS A 127 4.61 -20.84 -0.11
CA LYS A 127 6.04 -21.14 -0.17
C LYS A 127 6.67 -20.15 -1.17
N GLY A 128 7.55 -19.28 -0.68
CA GLY A 128 8.12 -18.20 -1.50
C GLY A 128 7.15 -17.05 -1.77
N GLY A 129 6.22 -16.74 -0.85
CA GLY A 129 5.31 -15.61 -0.97
C GLY A 129 6.01 -14.29 -1.31
N SER A 130 7.21 -14.06 -0.76
CA SER A 130 8.02 -12.87 -1.06
C SER A 130 8.56 -12.85 -2.48
N LEU A 131 8.92 -14.00 -3.05
CA LEU A 131 9.32 -14.13 -4.46
C LEU A 131 8.13 -13.77 -5.38
N ARG A 132 6.98 -14.40 -5.13
CA ARG A 132 5.76 -14.20 -5.92
C ARG A 132 5.27 -12.75 -5.91
N LEU A 133 5.38 -12.06 -4.77
CA LEU A 133 5.11 -10.62 -4.70
C LEU A 133 6.13 -9.80 -5.49
N GLY A 134 7.41 -10.18 -5.47
CA GLY A 134 8.44 -9.54 -6.29
C GLY A 134 8.14 -9.65 -7.78
N GLU A 135 7.80 -10.86 -8.24
CA GLU A 135 7.49 -11.17 -9.63
C GLU A 135 6.36 -10.29 -10.18
N LEU A 136 5.31 -10.03 -9.39
CA LEU A 136 4.19 -9.15 -9.74
C LEU A 136 4.65 -7.76 -10.25
N LEU A 137 5.75 -7.25 -9.69
CA LEU A 137 6.30 -5.93 -10.01
C LEU A 137 7.63 -6.01 -10.78
N LYS A 138 7.96 -7.17 -11.36
CA LYS A 138 9.22 -7.43 -12.07
C LYS A 138 10.46 -7.18 -11.20
N LEU A 139 10.37 -7.54 -9.91
CA LEU A 139 11.43 -7.49 -8.92
C LEU A 139 11.85 -8.91 -8.50
N LYS A 140 13.03 -9.05 -7.90
CA LYS A 140 13.51 -10.36 -7.42
C LYS A 140 12.66 -10.90 -6.28
N THR A 141 12.36 -10.04 -5.30
CA THR A 141 11.56 -10.36 -4.10
C THR A 141 10.92 -9.08 -3.58
N ALA A 142 9.80 -9.22 -2.87
CA ALA A 142 9.16 -8.14 -2.12
C ALA A 142 8.50 -8.71 -0.85
N ILE A 143 8.87 -8.18 0.32
CA ILE A 143 8.26 -8.58 1.60
C ILE A 143 6.91 -7.90 1.80
N ALA A 144 6.79 -6.64 1.39
CA ALA A 144 5.56 -5.86 1.54
C ALA A 144 5.34 -5.02 0.27
N ILE A 145 4.09 -4.93 -0.17
CA ILE A 145 3.68 -4.05 -1.26
C ILE A 145 2.45 -3.27 -0.79
N GLY A 146 2.59 -1.96 -0.68
CA GLY A 146 1.46 -1.05 -0.49
C GLY A 146 0.93 -0.59 -1.85
N VAL A 147 -0.36 -0.78 -2.09
CA VAL A 147 -1.07 -0.26 -3.27
C VAL A 147 -1.56 1.15 -2.93
N LYS A 148 -1.26 2.13 -3.79
CA LYS A 148 -1.67 3.54 -3.65
C LYS A 148 -2.93 3.81 -4.44
#